data_AF-A0A8C7S9Z0-F1
#
_entry.id   AF-A0A8C7S9Z0-F1
#
_cell.length_a   1.000
_cell.length_b   1.000
_cell.length_c   1.000
_cell.angle_alpha   90.00
_cell.angle_beta   90.00
_cell.angle_gamma   90.00
#
_symmetry.space_group_name_H-M   'P 1'
#
loop_
_entity.id
_entity.type
_entity.pdbx_description
1 polymer ?
#
loop_
_entity_poly.entity_id
_entity_poly.type
_entity_poly.pdbx_seq_one_letter_code
_entity_poly.pdbx_strand_id
1 'polypeptide(L)'
;MDLNAESEEMVDSFKPPVPIEVFASRSTLHGISHLFTYERMCIKRCLWILFFLASLGFLVLVCVDRVQFYFQYPHVTKLDEIVTPLMIFPAVTFCNLNSFRFGRVTRNDLYHAGELLSLLNGRYEIRDTHLVEESVLETLKIKADFLNFKPRPFNMREFYDRTGHDIKDMLLSCYYRGMECSAEDFTVVSETMVHVKTINTCKLPGVCCQNGKSVLTLWLCYLVEITVISWMLKFYTVRSISVCEKTITE
;
A
#
# COMPACT_ATOMS: atom_id res chain seq x y z
N MET A 1 -4.01 -77.33 58.50
CA MET A 1 -5.12 -77.96 57.76
C MET A 1 -6.32 -77.17 58.21
N ASP A 2 -6.83 -76.21 57.45
CA ASP A 2 -7.14 -76.20 56.01
C ASP A 2 -6.65 -74.86 55.39
N LEU A 3 -5.80 -74.82 54.35
CA LEU A 3 -6.08 -75.07 52.93
C LEU A 3 -7.41 -74.47 52.44
N ASN A 4 -7.34 -73.25 51.92
CA ASN A 4 -7.68 -72.99 50.52
C ASN A 4 -7.13 -71.63 50.07
N ALA A 5 -5.99 -71.72 49.40
CA ALA A 5 -5.55 -70.76 48.41
C ALA A 5 -6.39 -70.94 47.13
N GLU A 6 -6.53 -69.84 46.40
CA GLU A 6 -6.83 -69.77 44.96
C GLU A 6 -8.18 -70.35 44.49
N SER A 7 -9.14 -69.44 44.31
CA SER A 7 -10.00 -69.49 43.13
C SER A 7 -10.37 -68.07 42.70
N GLU A 8 -9.90 -67.70 41.51
CA GLU A 8 -10.45 -66.68 40.61
C GLU A 8 -9.81 -65.28 40.62
N GLU A 9 -8.49 -65.21 40.39
CA GLU A 9 -7.98 -64.26 39.39
C GLU A 9 -8.38 -64.76 37.97
N MET A 10 -9.65 -64.55 37.58
CA MET A 10 -10.05 -64.55 36.16
C MET A 10 -11.41 -63.87 35.97
N VAL A 11 -11.47 -62.55 36.20
CA VAL A 11 -12.45 -61.69 35.50
C VAL A 11 -11.73 -60.41 35.10
N ASP A 12 -10.78 -60.54 34.17
CA ASP A 12 -10.43 -59.40 33.34
C ASP A 12 -11.63 -59.12 32.41
N SER A 13 -11.99 -57.85 32.33
CA SER A 13 -12.92 -57.24 31.38
C SER A 13 -14.39 -57.64 31.43
N PHE A 14 -15.18 -57.08 32.34
CA PHE A 14 -16.55 -56.59 32.03
C PHE A 14 -16.99 -55.51 33.04
N LYS A 15 -16.22 -54.40 33.16
CA LYS A 15 -16.84 -53.17 33.67
C LYS A 15 -17.77 -52.67 32.55
N PRO A 16 -19.08 -52.52 32.78
CA PRO A 16 -19.95 -51.89 31.78
C PRO A 16 -19.37 -50.51 31.44
N PRO A 17 -19.40 -50.09 30.18
CA PRO A 17 -18.93 -48.76 29.81
C PRO A 17 -19.65 -47.73 30.66
N VAL A 18 -18.90 -46.75 31.16
CA VAL A 18 -19.46 -45.68 31.99
C VAL A 18 -20.62 -45.03 31.23
N PRO A 19 -21.81 -44.90 31.82
CA PRO A 19 -22.97 -44.35 31.13
C PRO A 19 -22.71 -42.92 30.63
N ILE A 20 -23.19 -42.59 29.43
CA ILE A 20 -22.98 -41.29 28.75
C ILE A 20 -23.53 -40.11 29.59
N GLU A 21 -24.47 -40.38 30.47
CA GLU A 21 -25.09 -39.45 31.41
C GLU A 21 -24.08 -38.94 32.45
N VAL A 22 -23.15 -39.79 32.88
CA VAL A 22 -22.07 -39.43 33.81
C VAL A 22 -21.08 -38.48 33.14
N PHE A 23 -20.85 -38.66 31.84
CA PHE A 23 -20.03 -37.73 31.05
C PHE A 23 -20.77 -36.40 30.82
N ALA A 24 -22.04 -36.46 30.43
CA ALA A 24 -22.86 -35.27 30.17
C ALA A 24 -23.05 -34.39 31.41
N SER A 25 -23.18 -34.98 32.60
CA SER A 25 -23.30 -34.25 33.87
C SER A 25 -21.98 -33.63 34.35
N ARG A 26 -20.83 -34.13 33.88
CA ARG A 26 -19.49 -33.62 34.22
C ARG A 26 -18.89 -32.71 33.14
N SER A 27 -19.58 -32.55 32.01
CA SER A 27 -19.13 -31.70 30.91
C SER A 27 -19.39 -30.22 31.19
N THR A 28 -18.54 -29.35 30.65
CA THR A 28 -18.71 -27.88 30.67
C THR A 28 -19.65 -27.38 29.57
N LEU A 29 -20.09 -28.26 28.67
CA LEU A 29 -20.99 -27.92 27.59
C LEU A 29 -22.41 -27.67 28.14
N HIS A 30 -22.82 -26.41 28.13
CA HIS A 30 -24.11 -26.01 28.66
C HIS A 30 -25.25 -26.66 27.86
N GLY A 31 -26.19 -27.29 28.56
CA GLY A 31 -27.34 -27.98 27.95
C GLY A 31 -27.16 -29.47 27.69
N ILE A 32 -25.92 -30.00 27.71
CA ILE A 32 -25.69 -31.44 27.49
C ILE A 32 -26.16 -32.29 28.69
N SER A 33 -26.11 -31.75 29.91
CA SER A 33 -26.61 -32.42 31.12
C SER A 33 -28.14 -32.63 31.08
N HIS A 34 -28.87 -31.69 30.47
CA HIS A 34 -30.34 -31.75 30.30
C HIS A 34 -30.78 -32.64 29.13
N LEU A 35 -29.86 -32.93 28.19
CA LEU A 35 -30.08 -33.86 27.08
C LEU A 35 -30.13 -35.33 27.55
N PHE A 36 -29.36 -35.64 28.61
CA PHE A 36 -29.12 -37.00 29.11
C PHE A 36 -29.61 -37.22 30.56
N THR A 37 -30.60 -36.45 31.01
CA THR A 37 -31.24 -36.67 32.33
C THR A 37 -32.13 -37.93 32.33
N TYR A 38 -32.17 -38.67 33.45
CA TYR A 38 -32.88 -39.94 33.67
C TYR A 38 -34.44 -39.85 33.68
N GLU A 39 -35.03 -38.68 33.44
CA GLU A 39 -36.48 -38.48 33.56
C GLU A 39 -37.28 -39.01 32.36
N ARG A 40 -38.41 -39.67 32.63
CA ARG A 40 -39.34 -40.28 31.64
C ARG A 40 -40.12 -39.26 30.77
N MET A 41 -39.93 -37.96 31.00
CA MET A 41 -40.67 -36.87 30.37
C MET A 41 -40.11 -36.50 28.99
N CYS A 42 -40.55 -37.20 27.93
CA CYS A 42 -40.05 -37.01 26.56
C CYS A 42 -40.13 -35.55 26.05
N ILE A 43 -41.16 -34.79 26.42
CA ILE A 43 -41.40 -33.43 25.89
C ILE A 43 -40.30 -32.44 26.32
N LYS A 44 -39.94 -32.42 27.61
CA LYS A 44 -38.91 -31.53 28.13
C LYS A 44 -37.55 -31.81 27.49
N ARG A 45 -37.23 -33.09 27.31
CA ARG A 45 -36.00 -33.54 26.64
C ARG A 45 -35.98 -33.12 25.17
N CYS A 46 -37.08 -33.29 24.43
CA CYS A 46 -37.20 -32.83 23.05
C CYS A 46 -37.03 -31.31 22.92
N LEU A 47 -37.57 -30.52 23.85
CA LEU A 47 -37.39 -29.07 23.87
C LEU A 47 -35.92 -28.68 24.13
N TRP A 48 -35.25 -29.33 25.09
CA TRP A 48 -33.83 -29.09 25.35
C TRP A 48 -32.93 -29.50 24.18
N ILE A 49 -33.23 -30.62 23.52
CA ILE A 49 -32.59 -31.04 22.27
C ILE A 49 -32.75 -29.94 21.21
N LEU A 50 -33.98 -29.48 20.99
CA LEU A 50 -34.28 -28.47 19.99
C LEU A 50 -33.51 -27.17 20.26
N PHE A 51 -33.53 -26.67 21.49
CA PHE A 51 -32.80 -25.45 21.86
C PHE A 51 -31.29 -25.61 21.75
N PHE A 52 -30.75 -26.76 22.15
CA PHE A 52 -29.33 -27.06 22.03
C PHE A 52 -28.88 -27.12 20.57
N LEU A 53 -29.63 -27.82 19.70
CA LEU A 53 -29.34 -27.88 18.27
C LEU A 53 -29.52 -26.51 17.59
N ALA A 54 -30.55 -25.75 17.94
CA ALA A 54 -30.77 -24.41 17.41
C ALA A 54 -29.63 -23.46 17.81
N SER A 55 -29.18 -23.51 19.06
CA SER A 55 -28.06 -22.71 19.56
C SER A 55 -26.75 -23.09 18.88
N LEU A 56 -26.47 -24.39 18.72
CA LEU A 56 -25.29 -24.89 18.01
C LEU A 56 -25.31 -24.49 16.52
N GLY A 57 -26.45 -24.65 15.86
CA GLY A 57 -26.62 -24.26 14.46
C GLY A 57 -26.41 -22.76 14.25
N PHE A 58 -27.00 -21.93 15.12
CA PHE A 58 -26.80 -20.48 15.08
C PHE A 58 -25.33 -20.09 15.30
N LEU A 59 -24.65 -20.73 16.25
CA LEU A 59 -23.22 -20.51 16.50
C LEU A 59 -22.38 -20.83 15.26
N VAL A 60 -22.60 -21.98 14.62
CA VAL A 60 -21.88 -22.38 13.40
C VAL A 60 -22.09 -21.38 12.27
N LEU A 61 -23.33 -20.92 12.05
CA LEU A 61 -23.64 -19.92 11.01
C LEU A 61 -22.88 -18.61 11.24
N VAL A 62 -22.90 -18.08 12.47
CA VAL A 62 -22.17 -16.86 12.81
C VAL A 62 -20.66 -17.06 12.68
N CYS A 63 -20.12 -18.20 13.11
CA CYS A 63 -18.70 -18.52 12.96
C CYS A 63 -18.26 -18.56 11.49
N VAL A 64 -19.03 -19.22 10.62
CA VAL A 64 -18.73 -19.29 9.18
C VAL A 64 -18.74 -17.89 8.57
N ASP A 65 -19.76 -17.09 8.84
CA ASP A 65 -19.86 -15.72 8.33
C ASP A 65 -18.69 -14.84 8.78
N ARG A 66 -18.29 -14.91 10.06
CA ARG A 66 -17.14 -14.16 10.59
C ARG A 66 -15.81 -14.64 10.02
N VAL A 67 -15.63 -15.94 9.83
CA VAL A 67 -14.41 -16.51 9.21
C VAL A 67 -14.32 -16.09 7.74
N GLN A 68 -15.43 -16.13 7.00
CA GLN A 68 -15.48 -15.64 5.62
C GLN A 68 -15.16 -14.14 5.56
N PHE A 69 -15.75 -13.33 6.45
CA PHE A 69 -15.44 -11.90 6.54
C PHE A 69 -13.98 -11.63 6.90
N TYR A 70 -13.38 -12.42 7.79
CA TYR A 70 -11.95 -12.32 8.11
C TYR A 70 -11.07 -12.57 6.87
N PHE A 71 -11.38 -13.60 6.08
CA PHE A 71 -10.66 -13.91 4.84
C PHE A 71 -10.96 -12.97 3.67
N GLN A 72 -11.93 -12.05 3.81
CA GLN A 72 -12.09 -10.94 2.87
C GLN A 72 -11.08 -9.80 3.10
N TYR A 73 -10.29 -9.86 4.18
CA TYR A 73 -9.29 -8.86 4.57
C TYR A 73 -9.80 -7.40 4.51
N PRO A 74 -10.96 -7.10 5.12
CA PRO A 74 -11.48 -5.73 5.14
C PRO A 74 -10.57 -4.84 6.00
N HIS A 75 -10.32 -3.63 5.52
CA HIS A 75 -9.55 -2.61 6.23
C HIS A 75 -10.35 -1.31 6.33
N VAL A 76 -10.15 -0.56 7.40
CA VAL A 76 -10.72 0.78 7.59
C VAL A 76 -9.58 1.76 7.72
N THR A 77 -9.59 2.80 6.88
CA THR A 77 -8.61 3.89 6.93
C THR A 77 -9.10 4.98 7.87
N LYS A 78 -8.30 5.32 8.88
CA LYS A 78 -8.52 6.50 9.73
C LYS A 78 -7.68 7.66 9.19
N LEU A 79 -8.32 8.80 8.96
CA LEU A 79 -7.66 10.03 8.55
C LEU A 79 -7.57 10.96 9.76
N ASP A 80 -6.35 11.33 10.14
CA ASP A 80 -6.07 12.28 11.20
C ASP A 80 -5.20 13.41 10.64
N GLU A 81 -5.51 14.66 10.98
CA GLU A 81 -4.72 15.84 10.63
C GLU A 81 -4.02 16.36 11.89
N ILE A 82 -2.69 16.38 11.86
CA ILE A 82 -1.86 16.76 13.02
C ILE A 82 -0.95 17.91 12.59
N VAL A 83 -1.06 19.04 13.30
CA VAL A 83 -0.17 20.19 13.09
C VAL A 83 1.16 19.90 13.78
N THR A 84 2.25 19.91 13.01
CA THR A 84 3.60 19.67 13.52
C THR A 84 4.46 20.94 13.36
N PRO A 85 5.23 21.34 14.39
CA PRO A 85 6.05 22.56 14.34
C PRO A 85 7.26 22.44 13.40
N LEU A 86 7.66 21.21 13.05
CA LEU A 86 8.77 20.88 12.17
C LEU A 86 8.30 19.82 11.17
N MET A 87 8.38 20.16 9.88
CA MET A 87 8.12 19.25 8.77
C MET A 87 9.32 19.21 7.84
N ILE A 88 9.58 18.03 7.27
CA ILE A 88 10.62 17.86 6.25
C ILE A 88 10.11 18.51 4.97
N PHE A 89 10.88 19.46 4.42
CA PHE A 89 10.54 20.09 3.16
C PHE A 89 10.67 19.06 2.02
N PRO A 90 9.65 18.92 1.17
CA PRO A 90 9.66 17.92 0.11
C PRO A 90 10.66 18.27 -0.98
N ALA A 91 11.12 17.27 -1.71
CA ALA A 91 11.88 17.49 -2.93
C ALA A 91 11.01 18.24 -3.96
N VAL A 92 11.53 19.33 -4.51
CA VAL A 92 10.88 20.11 -5.56
C VAL A 92 11.56 19.81 -6.88
N THR A 93 10.78 19.27 -7.81
CA THR A 93 11.26 18.87 -9.12
C THR A 93 10.60 19.71 -10.20
N PHE A 94 11.40 20.37 -11.03
CA PHE A 94 10.93 21.18 -12.13
C PHE A 94 11.77 20.95 -13.40
N CYS A 95 11.13 21.14 -14.53
CA CYS A 95 11.76 21.02 -15.84
C CYS A 95 11.32 22.19 -16.71
N ASN A 96 12.22 22.65 -17.59
CA ASN A 96 11.81 23.53 -18.67
C ASN A 96 10.96 22.72 -19.66
N LEU A 97 9.81 23.23 -20.08
CA LEU A 97 8.96 22.59 -21.08
C LEU A 97 9.68 22.46 -22.43
N ASN A 98 10.62 23.35 -22.71
CA ASN A 98 11.50 23.19 -23.85
C ASN A 98 12.59 22.14 -23.54
N SER A 99 12.51 20.98 -24.19
CA SER A 99 13.39 19.84 -23.93
C SER A 99 14.87 20.08 -24.30
N PHE A 100 15.16 20.98 -25.24
CA PHE A 100 16.53 21.24 -25.69
C PHE A 100 16.75 22.70 -26.10
N ARG A 101 17.99 23.16 -25.96
CA ARG A 101 18.44 24.48 -26.43
C ARG A 101 18.83 24.38 -27.90
N PHE A 102 18.04 25.00 -28.79
CA PHE A 102 18.30 24.99 -30.24
C PHE A 102 19.74 25.38 -30.61
N GLY A 103 20.32 26.38 -29.93
CA GLY A 103 21.70 26.81 -30.15
C GLY A 103 22.76 25.72 -29.87
N ARG A 104 22.45 24.71 -29.04
CA ARG A 104 23.36 23.60 -28.70
C ARG A 104 23.19 22.36 -29.61
N VAL A 105 22.16 22.33 -30.45
CA VAL A 105 21.91 21.24 -31.40
C VAL A 105 22.91 21.31 -32.55
N THR A 106 23.57 20.20 -32.86
CA THR A 106 24.55 20.10 -33.94
C THR A 106 23.96 19.45 -35.19
N ARG A 107 24.68 19.53 -36.32
CA ARG A 107 24.32 18.81 -37.56
C ARG A 107 24.24 17.29 -37.35
N ASN A 108 25.11 16.71 -36.52
CA ASN A 108 25.06 15.29 -36.18
C ASN A 108 23.79 14.94 -35.41
N ASP A 109 23.39 15.80 -34.47
CA ASP A 109 22.17 15.60 -33.68
C ASP A 109 20.92 15.66 -34.58
N LEU A 110 20.84 16.63 -35.50
CA LEU A 110 19.74 16.70 -36.48
C LEU A 110 19.71 15.49 -37.41
N TYR A 111 20.87 14.97 -37.80
CA TYR A 111 20.95 13.78 -38.64
C TYR A 111 20.35 12.54 -37.95
N HIS A 112 20.61 12.33 -36.66
CA HIS A 112 20.13 11.14 -35.93
C HIS A 112 18.77 11.32 -35.25
N ALA A 113 18.48 12.52 -34.73
CA ALA A 113 17.29 12.79 -33.93
C ALA A 113 16.35 13.83 -34.56
N GLY A 114 16.67 14.39 -35.73
CA GLY A 114 15.86 15.46 -36.34
C GLY A 114 14.41 15.07 -36.62
N GLU A 115 14.17 13.81 -37.01
CA GLU A 115 12.80 13.27 -37.16
C GLU A 115 12.10 13.10 -35.81
N LEU A 116 12.80 12.57 -34.79
CA LEU A 116 12.28 12.43 -33.42
C LEU A 116 11.90 13.78 -32.80
N LEU A 117 12.69 14.82 -33.08
CA LEU A 117 12.44 16.19 -32.63
C LEU A 117 11.40 16.92 -33.49
N SER A 118 10.80 16.25 -34.48
CA SER A 118 9.85 16.82 -35.45
C SER A 118 10.39 18.02 -36.24
N LEU A 119 11.71 18.18 -36.34
CA LEU A 119 12.36 19.23 -37.13
C LEU A 119 12.55 18.81 -38.59
N LEU A 120 12.75 17.51 -38.83
CA LEU A 120 12.92 16.91 -40.15
C LEU A 120 11.82 15.88 -40.45
N ASN A 121 11.55 15.63 -41.73
CA ASN A 121 10.74 14.50 -42.18
C ASN A 121 11.62 13.25 -42.41
N GLY A 122 11.02 12.11 -42.77
CA GLY A 122 11.74 10.87 -43.11
C GLY A 122 12.61 10.94 -44.38
N ARG A 123 12.60 12.07 -45.11
CA ARG A 123 13.50 12.38 -46.23
C ARG A 123 14.62 13.36 -45.84
N TYR A 124 14.76 13.69 -44.56
CA TYR A 124 15.73 14.65 -44.02
C TYR A 124 15.53 16.10 -44.51
N GLU A 125 14.29 16.46 -44.84
CA GLU A 125 13.90 17.82 -45.23
C GLU A 125 13.27 18.56 -44.03
N ILE A 126 13.46 19.88 -43.97
CA ILE A 126 12.91 20.74 -42.92
C ILE A 126 11.37 20.75 -42.99
N ARG A 127 10.71 20.47 -41.86
CA ARG A 127 9.25 20.54 -41.74
C ARG A 127 8.79 21.98 -41.46
N ASP A 128 7.55 22.28 -41.86
CA ASP A 128 6.80 23.48 -41.47
C ASP A 128 7.58 24.80 -41.59
N THR A 129 8.31 24.97 -42.69
CA THR A 129 9.18 26.14 -42.95
C THR A 129 8.49 27.49 -42.81
N HIS A 130 7.17 27.55 -43.01
CA HIS A 130 6.36 28.76 -42.88
C HIS A 130 6.06 29.18 -41.43
N LEU A 131 6.25 28.29 -40.45
CA LEU A 131 5.99 28.56 -39.04
C LEU A 131 7.26 28.97 -38.27
N VAL A 132 8.41 28.93 -38.93
CA VAL A 132 9.72 29.19 -38.32
C VAL A 132 10.17 30.61 -38.65
N GLU A 133 10.63 31.33 -37.63
CA GLU A 133 11.25 32.65 -37.81
C GLU A 133 12.42 32.57 -38.80
N GLU A 134 12.58 33.57 -39.66
CA GLU A 134 13.56 33.58 -40.74
C GLU A 134 15.00 33.35 -40.24
N SER A 135 15.37 33.98 -39.12
CA SER A 135 16.68 33.84 -38.47
C SER A 135 16.98 32.39 -38.01
N VAL A 136 15.97 31.72 -37.46
CA VAL A 136 16.05 30.32 -37.01
C VAL A 136 16.07 29.38 -38.22
N LEU A 137 15.30 29.70 -39.25
CA LEU A 137 15.23 28.92 -40.49
C LEU A 137 16.57 28.92 -41.23
N GLU A 138 17.27 30.06 -41.32
CA GLU A 138 18.62 30.13 -41.89
C GLU A 138 19.60 29.22 -41.14
N THR A 139 19.58 29.28 -39.81
CA THR A 139 20.41 28.42 -38.97
C THR A 139 20.08 26.94 -39.18
N LEU A 140 18.79 26.62 -39.31
CA LEU A 140 18.33 25.25 -39.54
C LEU A 140 18.76 24.74 -40.92
N LYS A 141 18.65 25.56 -41.98
CA LYS A 141 19.15 25.21 -43.33
C LYS A 141 20.63 24.86 -43.32
N ILE A 142 21.45 25.65 -42.62
CA ILE A 142 22.88 25.36 -42.49
C ILE A 142 23.10 24.04 -41.73
N LYS A 143 22.39 23.81 -40.63
CA LYS A 143 22.56 22.59 -39.84
C LYS A 143 21.95 21.35 -40.50
N ALA A 144 20.97 21.49 -41.38
CA ALA A 144 20.31 20.41 -42.11
C ALA A 144 20.90 20.13 -43.51
N ASP A 145 22.02 20.76 -43.89
CA ASP A 145 22.75 20.40 -45.09
C ASP A 145 23.58 19.12 -44.86
N PHE A 146 23.13 18.02 -45.48
CA PHE A 146 23.75 16.70 -45.37
C PHE A 146 24.51 16.23 -46.61
N LEU A 147 24.63 17.06 -47.67
CA LEU A 147 25.17 16.64 -48.98
C LEU A 147 26.57 16.01 -48.92
N ASN A 148 27.42 16.51 -48.01
CA ASN A 148 28.79 16.00 -47.78
C ASN A 148 29.02 15.65 -46.31
N PHE A 149 27.95 15.31 -45.58
CA PHE A 149 28.04 15.03 -44.16
C PHE A 149 28.46 13.60 -43.88
N LYS A 150 29.45 13.43 -43.00
CA LYS A 150 29.87 12.11 -42.48
C LYS A 150 29.35 11.96 -41.05
N PRO A 151 28.33 11.10 -40.81
CA PRO A 151 27.76 10.90 -39.49
C PRO A 151 28.78 10.38 -38.49
N ARG A 152 28.68 10.85 -37.25
CA ARG A 152 29.47 10.36 -36.11
C ARG A 152 28.57 9.53 -35.18
N PRO A 153 29.15 8.68 -34.32
CA PRO A 153 28.38 7.97 -33.30
C PRO A 153 27.52 8.94 -32.48
N PHE A 154 26.32 8.50 -32.12
CA PHE A 154 25.33 9.31 -31.44
C PHE A 154 24.77 8.56 -30.23
N ASN A 155 24.58 9.28 -29.13
CA ASN A 155 24.04 8.75 -27.89
C ASN A 155 22.97 9.71 -27.36
N MET A 156 21.74 9.20 -27.20
CA MET A 156 20.61 9.99 -26.71
C MET A 156 20.85 10.60 -25.32
N ARG A 157 21.56 9.88 -24.43
CA ARG A 157 21.87 10.40 -23.09
C ARG A 157 22.80 11.60 -23.18
N GLU A 158 23.85 11.50 -23.99
CA GLU A 158 24.79 12.61 -24.24
C GLU A 158 24.08 13.79 -24.90
N PHE A 159 23.20 13.51 -25.87
CA PHE A 159 22.40 14.53 -26.56
C PHE A 159 21.58 15.34 -25.57
N TYR A 160 20.82 14.68 -24.69
CA TYR A 160 20.05 15.38 -23.67
C TYR A 160 20.99 16.13 -22.71
N ASP A 161 22.04 15.49 -22.20
CA ASP A 161 22.95 16.11 -21.20
C ASP A 161 23.62 17.40 -21.72
N ARG A 162 23.96 17.44 -23.01
CA ARG A 162 24.57 18.60 -23.64
C ARG A 162 23.57 19.66 -24.09
N THR A 163 22.44 19.25 -24.65
CA THR A 163 21.46 20.18 -25.26
C THR A 163 20.41 20.66 -24.30
N GLY A 164 20.15 19.94 -23.21
CA GLY A 164 19.23 20.33 -22.14
C GLY A 164 19.60 21.67 -21.50
N HIS A 165 18.65 22.27 -20.80
CA HIS A 165 18.86 23.56 -20.12
C HIS A 165 19.73 23.39 -18.88
N ASP A 166 20.76 24.22 -18.71
CA ASP A 166 21.59 24.24 -17.50
C ASP A 166 20.87 25.02 -16.39
N ILE A 167 21.03 24.63 -15.13
CA ILE A 167 20.36 25.30 -14.00
C ILE A 167 21.02 26.62 -13.71
N LYS A 168 22.33 26.71 -13.96
CA LYS A 168 23.11 27.93 -13.81
C LYS A 168 22.57 29.06 -14.69
N ASP A 169 22.03 28.71 -15.86
CA ASP A 169 21.49 29.67 -16.82
C ASP A 169 20.03 30.06 -16.51
N MET A 170 19.27 29.22 -15.79
CA MET A 170 17.85 29.44 -15.49
C MET A 170 17.60 29.99 -14.08
N LEU A 171 18.47 29.69 -13.13
CA LEU A 171 18.32 30.06 -11.73
C LEU A 171 18.80 31.49 -11.51
N LEU A 172 17.88 32.46 -11.60
CA LEU A 172 18.21 33.87 -11.38
C LEU A 172 18.43 34.21 -9.90
N SER A 173 17.63 33.60 -9.02
CA SER A 173 17.77 33.71 -7.56
C SER A 173 17.10 32.52 -6.87
N CYS A 174 17.59 32.15 -5.69
CA CYS A 174 17.09 31.01 -4.94
C CYS A 174 17.20 31.31 -3.45
N TYR A 175 16.09 31.18 -2.72
CA TYR A 175 16.08 31.36 -1.27
C TYR A 175 15.23 30.28 -0.60
N TYR A 176 15.79 29.65 0.43
CA TYR A 176 15.08 28.72 1.29
C TYR A 176 15.17 29.18 2.74
N ARG A 177 14.02 29.49 3.35
CA ARG A 177 13.91 30.02 4.73
C ARG A 177 14.82 31.24 4.99
N GLY A 178 14.97 32.10 3.99
CA GLY A 178 15.82 33.30 4.06
C GLY A 178 17.31 33.05 3.82
N MET A 179 17.75 31.81 3.61
CA MET A 179 19.11 31.48 3.19
C MET A 179 19.19 31.37 1.67
N GLU A 180 20.23 31.94 1.07
CA GLU A 180 20.49 31.83 -0.36
C GLU A 180 20.89 30.39 -0.75
N CYS A 181 20.35 29.91 -1.87
CA CYS A 181 20.72 28.63 -2.47
C CYS A 181 21.37 28.81 -3.85
N SER A 182 22.12 27.79 -4.27
CA SER A 182 22.93 27.81 -5.47
C SER A 182 22.52 26.72 -6.45
N ALA A 183 23.07 26.79 -7.67
CA ALA A 183 22.94 25.74 -8.68
C ALA A 183 23.42 24.35 -8.19
N GLU A 184 24.33 24.29 -7.21
CA GLU A 184 24.93 23.04 -6.72
C GLU A 184 24.00 22.26 -5.78
N ASP A 185 22.99 22.95 -5.24
CA ASP A 185 21.92 22.37 -4.41
C ASP A 185 20.88 21.62 -5.25
N PHE A 186 20.90 21.82 -6.57
CA PHE A 186 20.07 21.09 -7.52
C PHE A 186 20.81 19.87 -8.07
N THR A 187 20.08 18.79 -8.22
CA THR A 187 20.58 17.58 -8.86
C THR A 187 19.81 17.32 -10.15
N VAL A 188 20.53 16.85 -11.15
CA VAL A 188 19.95 16.44 -12.42
C VAL A 188 19.42 15.02 -12.24
N VAL A 189 18.13 14.82 -12.51
CA VAL A 189 17.49 13.50 -12.49
C VAL A 189 16.97 13.21 -13.88
N SER A 190 17.47 12.15 -14.50
CA SER A 190 17.10 11.77 -15.87
C SER A 190 15.94 10.77 -15.83
N GLU A 191 14.69 11.21 -15.61
CA GLU A 191 13.58 10.25 -15.47
C GLU A 191 12.96 9.82 -16.80
N THR A 192 12.92 10.66 -17.83
CA THR A 192 12.25 10.29 -19.09
C THR A 192 12.69 11.18 -20.24
N MET A 193 13.87 10.94 -20.85
CA MET A 193 14.29 11.65 -22.08
C MET A 193 14.10 13.18 -22.05
N VAL A 194 14.20 13.78 -20.85
CA VAL A 194 13.98 15.20 -20.57
C VAL A 194 14.81 15.56 -19.33
N HIS A 195 15.50 16.70 -19.36
CA HIS A 195 16.32 17.21 -18.24
C HIS A 195 15.47 17.75 -17.10
N VAL A 196 15.07 16.84 -16.22
CA VAL A 196 14.34 17.19 -15.01
C VAL A 196 15.34 17.58 -13.92
N LYS A 197 15.07 18.69 -13.23
CA LYS A 197 15.91 19.19 -12.13
C LYS A 197 15.17 19.04 -10.82
N THR A 198 15.79 18.34 -9.90
CA THR A 198 15.26 18.14 -8.56
C THR A 198 16.14 18.88 -7.57
N ILE A 199 15.56 19.78 -6.79
CA ILE A 199 16.23 20.25 -5.59
C ILE A 199 16.23 19.11 -4.58
N ASN A 200 17.41 18.61 -4.25
CA ASN A 200 17.54 17.63 -3.19
C ASN A 200 17.57 18.38 -1.88
N THR A 201 16.49 18.30 -1.12
CA THR A 201 16.37 19.00 0.16
C THR A 201 17.41 18.58 1.19
N CYS A 202 18.05 17.42 1.02
CA CYS A 202 19.17 16.95 1.84
C CYS A 202 20.49 17.72 1.61
N LYS A 203 20.61 18.54 0.55
CA LYS A 203 21.77 19.42 0.33
C LYS A 203 21.56 20.84 0.85
N LEU A 204 20.31 21.23 1.13
CA LEU A 204 20.02 22.55 1.67
C LEU A 204 20.55 22.65 3.12
N PRO A 205 21.14 23.79 3.50
CA PRO A 205 21.63 23.98 4.87
C PRO A 205 20.47 23.81 5.87
N GLY A 206 20.63 22.89 6.83
CA GLY A 206 19.71 22.71 7.96
C GLY A 206 18.61 21.65 7.83
N VAL A 207 18.66 20.73 6.86
CA VAL A 207 17.58 19.74 6.62
C VAL A 207 17.94 18.28 6.96
N CYS A 208 19.21 17.97 7.29
CA CYS A 208 19.58 16.58 7.63
C CYS A 208 19.29 16.20 9.09
N CYS A 209 18.61 15.05 9.23
CA CYS A 209 18.36 14.20 10.41
C CYS A 209 17.11 14.48 11.26
N GLN A 210 16.09 13.62 11.09
CA GLN A 210 15.65 12.77 12.21
C GLN A 210 15.53 11.31 11.77
N ASN A 211 16.41 10.49 12.35
CA ASN A 211 16.41 9.03 12.27
C ASN A 211 15.08 8.46 12.78
N GLY A 212 14.63 7.39 12.10
CA GLY A 212 13.34 6.76 12.34
C GLY A 212 13.17 6.16 13.75
N LYS A 213 11.90 6.03 14.13
CA LYS A 213 11.41 5.00 15.06
C LYS A 213 10.00 4.60 14.63
N SER A 214 9.89 3.44 13.96
CA SER A 214 8.64 2.70 13.83
C SER A 214 8.37 2.01 15.18
N VAL A 215 7.39 2.53 15.93
CA VAL A 215 6.89 1.84 17.12
C VAL A 215 5.85 0.83 16.65
N LEU A 216 6.31 -0.39 16.42
CA LEU A 216 5.45 -1.55 16.18
C LEU A 216 4.97 -2.06 17.55
N THR A 217 3.82 -1.58 18.01
CA THR A 217 3.22 -2.12 19.24
C THR A 217 2.47 -3.40 18.91
N LEU A 218 3.11 -4.55 19.14
CA LEU A 218 2.42 -5.84 19.28
C LEU A 218 1.50 -5.77 20.51
N TRP A 219 0.22 -6.09 20.34
CA TRP A 219 -0.61 -6.61 21.44
C TRP A 219 -0.99 -8.05 21.11
N LEU A 220 -0.31 -8.95 21.83
CA LEU A 220 -0.58 -10.38 21.86
C LEU A 220 -1.91 -10.68 22.57
N CYS A 221 -2.59 -11.67 22.01
CA CYS A 221 -3.62 -12.50 22.61
C CYS A 221 -3.65 -12.54 24.14
N TYR A 222 -4.74 -12.06 24.73
CA TYR A 222 -5.28 -12.61 25.97
C TYR A 222 -6.79 -12.35 25.98
N LEU A 223 -7.56 -13.31 26.53
CA LEU A 223 -9.02 -13.32 26.77
C LEU A 223 -9.88 -14.10 25.75
N VAL A 224 -9.51 -15.36 25.50
CA VAL A 224 -10.51 -16.42 25.34
C VAL A 224 -10.89 -16.84 26.76
N GLU A 225 -12.03 -16.37 27.30
CA GLU A 225 -12.90 -17.17 28.21
C GLU A 225 -14.13 -16.46 28.79
N ILE A 226 -14.30 -15.13 28.71
CA ILE A 226 -15.49 -14.50 29.32
C ILE A 226 -16.00 -13.42 28.39
N THR A 227 -17.01 -13.69 27.54
CA THR A 227 -17.93 -12.67 26.95
C THR A 227 -18.92 -13.14 25.87
N VAL A 228 -19.07 -14.41 25.53
CA VAL A 228 -20.00 -14.80 24.43
C VAL A 228 -21.48 -14.42 24.71
N ILE A 229 -21.89 -14.27 25.98
CA ILE A 229 -23.24 -13.80 26.34
C ILE A 229 -23.30 -12.26 26.56
N SER A 230 -22.20 -11.61 26.97
CA SER A 230 -22.17 -10.15 27.20
C SER A 230 -21.97 -9.34 25.91
N TRP A 231 -21.35 -9.91 24.87
CA TRP A 231 -21.17 -9.25 23.57
C TRP A 231 -22.43 -9.20 22.70
N MET A 232 -23.37 -10.13 22.87
CA MET A 232 -24.64 -10.11 22.10
C MET A 232 -25.48 -8.86 22.40
N LEU A 233 -25.43 -8.29 23.61
CA LEU A 233 -26.13 -7.05 23.93
C LEU A 233 -25.40 -5.77 23.51
N LYS A 234 -24.06 -5.77 23.38
CA LYS A 234 -23.30 -4.58 22.97
C LYS A 234 -23.18 -4.39 21.46
N PHE A 235 -23.30 -5.46 20.67
CA PHE A 235 -23.25 -5.35 19.20
C PHE A 235 -24.53 -4.78 18.57
N TYR A 236 -25.67 -4.82 19.27
CA TYR A 236 -26.90 -4.17 18.80
C TYR A 236 -26.88 -2.64 18.97
N THR A 237 -25.95 -2.08 19.76
CA THR A 237 -25.90 -0.63 20.05
C THR A 237 -24.92 0.15 19.18
N VAL A 238 -24.08 -0.50 18.36
CA VAL A 238 -23.07 0.17 17.50
C VAL A 238 -23.53 0.22 16.02
N ARG A 239 -24.82 0.45 15.79
CA ARG A 239 -25.37 0.79 14.45
C ARG A 239 -25.77 2.26 14.33
N SER A 240 -25.37 3.11 15.27
CA SER A 240 -25.57 4.55 15.25
C SER A 240 -24.27 5.29 15.55
N ILE A 241 -23.29 5.19 14.64
CA ILE A 241 -22.24 6.19 14.54
C ILE A 241 -22.54 6.97 13.26
N SER A 242 -23.04 8.20 13.46
CA SER A 242 -23.31 9.16 12.40
C SER A 242 -22.08 9.34 11.51
N VAL A 243 -22.30 9.20 10.21
CA VAL A 243 -21.44 9.76 9.18
C VAL A 243 -21.39 11.27 9.41
N CYS A 244 -20.24 11.80 9.79
CA CYS A 244 -20.02 13.23 9.90
C CYS A 244 -19.67 13.73 8.48
N GLU A 245 -20.70 14.14 7.75
CA GLU A 245 -20.60 14.84 6.47
C GLU A 245 -20.07 16.25 6.76
N LYS A 246 -18.77 16.49 6.52
CA LYS A 246 -18.24 17.85 6.46
C LYS A 246 -18.55 18.40 5.06
N THR A 247 -19.64 19.17 5.00
CA THR A 247 -19.94 20.07 3.89
C THR A 247 -18.82 21.10 3.79
N ILE A 248 -18.12 21.12 2.66
CA ILE A 248 -17.25 22.22 2.26
C ILE A 248 -18.18 23.35 1.81
N THR A 249 -18.27 24.41 2.61
CA THR A 249 -18.80 25.70 2.16
C THR A 249 -17.63 26.62 1.87
N GLU A 250 -17.74 27.32 0.73
CA GLU A 250 -16.81 28.24 0.07
C GLU A 250 -16.04 29.21 0.99
#